data_AF-A0A2V7PTJ8-F1
#
_entry.id   AF-A0A2V7PTJ8-F1
#
_cell.length_a   1.000
_cell.length_b   1.000
_cell.length_c   1.000
_cell.angle_alpha   90.00
_cell.angle_beta   90.00
_cell.angle_gamma   90.00
#
_symmetry.space_group_name_H-M   'P 1'
#
loop_
_entity.id
_entity.type
_entity.pdbx_description
1 polymer ?
#
loop_
_entity_poly.entity_id
_entity_poly.type
_entity_poly.pdbx_seq_one_letter_code
_entity_poly.pdbx_strand_id
1 'polypeptide(L)'
;MEISRRGFAEQLALIAAAPWFLEGLKPVQQQQTQEPSALAKALAEGVRLRYPDRFSAEDLTAITRSIDSRLRQIERLYQTPLTNADEPDFVYSVYRGAD
;
A
#
# COMPACT_ATOMS: atom_id res chain seq x y z
N MET A 1 -11.87 14.64 32.80
CA MET A 1 -13.08 13.81 32.64
C MET A 1 -12.77 12.45 33.26
N GLU A 2 -13.23 12.20 34.48
CA GLU A 2 -13.13 10.87 35.08
C GLU A 2 -14.18 9.95 34.42
N ILE A 3 -13.73 8.92 33.72
CA ILE A 3 -14.63 7.93 33.12
C ILE A 3 -15.04 6.96 34.23
N SER A 4 -16.31 7.02 34.64
CA SER A 4 -16.87 6.06 35.58
C SER A 4 -16.89 4.65 34.96
N ARG A 5 -16.62 3.61 35.76
CA ARG A 5 -16.62 2.19 35.33
C ARG A 5 -17.87 1.80 34.55
N ARG A 6 -19.00 2.43 34.87
CA ARG A 6 -20.27 2.24 34.18
C ARG A 6 -20.28 2.86 32.78
N GLY A 7 -19.71 4.05 32.60
CA GLY A 7 -19.57 4.69 31.30
C GLY A 7 -18.67 3.88 30.36
N PHE A 8 -17.62 3.26 30.90
CA PHE A 8 -16.77 2.35 30.12
C PHE A 8 -17.52 1.08 29.68
N ALA A 9 -18.33 0.49 30.56
CA ALA A 9 -19.14 -0.69 30.22
C ALA A 9 -20.20 -0.37 29.15
N GLU A 10 -20.84 0.80 29.25
CA GLU A 10 -21.80 1.28 28.25
C GLU A 10 -21.12 1.54 26.89
N GLN A 11 -19.91 2.10 26.87
CA GLN A 11 -19.13 2.28 25.64
C GLN A 11 -18.70 0.94 25.01
N LEU A 12 -18.25 -0.03 25.82
CA LEU A 12 -17.88 -1.37 25.33
C LEU A 12 -19.08 -2.14 24.77
N ALA A 13 -20.23 -2.07 25.44
CA ALA A 13 -21.45 -2.74 25.00
C ALA A 13 -21.94 -2.19 23.65
N LEU A 14 -21.81 -0.88 23.42
CA LEU A 14 -22.18 -0.25 22.16
C LEU A 14 -21.27 -0.70 20.99
N ILE A 15 -19.98 -0.88 21.25
CA ILE A 15 -19.01 -1.39 20.26
C ILE A 15 -19.28 -2.87 19.94
N ALA A 16 -19.59 -3.68 20.94
CA ALA A 16 -19.87 -5.11 20.77
C ALA A 16 -21.19 -5.38 20.00
N ALA A 17 -22.17 -4.48 20.08
CA ALA A 17 -23.49 -4.65 19.47
C ALA A 17 -23.54 -4.33 17.97
N ALA A 18 -22.47 -3.77 17.39
CA ALA A 18 -22.44 -3.31 16.00
C ALA A 18 -21.19 -3.78 15.25
N PRO A 19 -21.00 -5.12 15.08
CA PRO A 19 -19.84 -5.66 14.38
C PRO A 19 -19.74 -5.16 12.93
N TRP A 20 -20.86 -4.78 12.32
CA TRP A 20 -20.95 -4.26 10.95
C TRP A 20 -20.47 -2.80 10.80
N PHE A 21 -20.48 -1.98 11.86
CA PHE A 21 -19.89 -0.63 11.82
C PHE A 21 -18.35 -0.65 11.93
N LEU A 22 -17.79 -1.73 12.47
CA LEU A 22 -16.34 -1.91 12.62
C LEU A 22 -15.64 -2.38 11.34
N GLU A 23 -16.39 -2.92 10.36
CA GLU A 23 -15.84 -3.42 9.09
C GLU A 23 -15.11 -2.32 8.28
N GLY A 24 -15.49 -1.06 8.48
CA GLY A 24 -14.83 0.11 7.86
C GLY A 24 -13.68 0.71 8.67
N LEU A 25 -13.53 0.32 9.94
CA LEU A 25 -12.48 0.82 10.84
C LEU A 25 -11.30 -0.15 10.84
N LYS A 26 -10.70 -0.42 9.68
CA LYS A 26 -9.34 -0.94 9.66
C LYS A 26 -8.49 0.07 10.43
N PRO A 27 -7.79 -0.30 11.51
CA PRO A 27 -6.88 0.62 12.15
C PRO A 27 -5.92 1.07 11.04
N VAL A 28 -5.88 2.37 10.78
CA VAL A 28 -4.82 2.97 9.98
C VAL A 28 -3.57 2.57 10.73
N GLN A 29 -2.89 1.51 10.27
CA GLN A 29 -1.57 1.17 10.75
C GLN A 29 -0.78 2.45 10.54
N GLN A 30 -0.50 3.15 11.64
CA GLN A 30 0.48 4.22 11.64
C GLN A 30 1.74 3.55 11.13
N GLN A 31 2.00 3.72 9.84
CA GLN A 31 3.25 3.32 9.23
C GLN A 31 4.29 4.13 9.99
N GLN A 32 4.90 3.49 11.00
CA GLN A 32 6.11 4.00 11.61
C GLN A 32 6.99 4.40 10.43
N THR A 33 7.43 5.65 10.40
CA THR A 33 8.30 6.21 9.37
C THR A 33 9.61 5.45 9.42
N GLN A 34 9.61 4.25 8.84
CA GLN A 34 10.80 3.45 8.64
C GLN A 34 11.59 4.14 7.54
N GLU A 35 12.89 4.22 7.77
CA GLU A 35 13.79 4.77 6.77
C GLU A 35 13.70 3.93 5.47
N PRO A 36 13.69 4.57 4.28
CA PRO A 36 13.65 3.84 3.03
C PRO A 36 14.85 2.90 2.89
N SER A 37 14.62 1.73 2.29
CA SER A 37 15.66 0.74 2.02
C SER A 37 16.78 1.28 1.12
N ALA A 38 17.97 0.68 1.21
CA ALA A 38 19.11 1.05 0.36
C ALA A 38 18.79 0.89 -1.15
N LEU A 39 18.02 -0.15 -1.49
CA LEU A 39 17.56 -0.37 -2.87
C LEU A 39 16.65 0.76 -3.35
N ALA A 40 15.70 1.20 -2.51
CA ALA A 40 14.83 2.32 -2.86
C ALA A 40 15.61 3.61 -3.10
N LYS A 41 16.63 3.90 -2.27
CA LYS A 41 17.52 5.05 -2.46
C LYS A 41 18.30 4.95 -3.77
N ALA A 42 18.87 3.78 -4.09
CA ALA A 42 19.62 3.57 -5.33
C ALA A 42 18.74 3.74 -6.59
N LEU A 43 17.50 3.26 -6.56
CA LEU A 43 16.55 3.45 -7.65
C LEU A 43 16.12 4.91 -7.80
N ALA A 44 15.92 5.63 -6.69
CA ALA A 44 15.62 7.05 -6.71
C ALA A 44 16.78 7.87 -7.29
N GLU A 45 18.03 7.50 -7.02
CA GLU A 45 19.20 8.10 -7.68
C GLU A 45 19.19 7.88 -9.19
N GLY A 46 18.77 6.70 -9.66
CA GLY A 46 18.56 6.45 -11.09
C GLY A 46 17.52 7.39 -11.71
N VAL A 47 16.42 7.68 -11.00
CA VAL A 47 15.40 8.65 -11.42
C VAL A 47 15.98 10.06 -11.48
N ARG A 48 16.74 10.48 -10.46
CA ARG A 48 17.41 11.79 -10.41
C ARG A 48 18.38 11.97 -11.57
N LEU A 49 19.22 10.97 -11.84
CA LEU A 49 20.19 11.02 -12.93
C LEU A 49 19.52 11.08 -14.31
N ARG A 50 18.39 10.41 -14.49
CA ARG A 50 17.63 10.43 -15.75
C ARG A 50 16.92 11.76 -15.98
N TYR A 51 16.52 12.45 -14.90
CA TYR A 51 15.70 13.66 -14.94
C TYR A 51 16.25 14.74 -13.97
N PRO A 52 17.43 15.31 -14.24
CA PRO A 52 18.18 16.12 -13.27
C PRO A 52 17.45 17.38 -12.78
N ASP A 53 16.69 18.06 -13.64
CA ASP A 53 16.04 19.35 -13.32
C ASP A 53 14.53 19.24 -13.15
N ARG A 54 13.99 18.02 -13.03
CA ARG A 54 12.54 17.78 -12.96
C ARG A 54 11.98 17.72 -11.55
N PHE A 55 12.83 17.44 -10.56
CA PHE A 55 12.39 17.09 -9.21
C PHE A 55 13.12 17.91 -8.17
N SER A 56 12.38 18.48 -7.23
CA SER A 56 12.93 19.06 -6.02
C SER A 56 13.45 17.97 -5.07
N ALA A 57 14.18 18.37 -4.02
CA ALA A 57 14.61 17.43 -2.99
C ALA A 57 13.42 16.78 -2.24
N GLU A 58 12.32 17.51 -2.08
CA GLU A 58 11.09 16.99 -1.46
C GLU A 58 10.43 15.95 -2.38
N ASP A 59 10.36 16.22 -3.68
CA ASP A 59 9.86 15.27 -4.67
C ASP A 59 10.68 13.98 -4.68
N LEU A 60 12.01 14.09 -4.64
CA LEU A 60 12.90 12.92 -4.57
C LEU A 60 12.70 12.12 -3.28
N THR A 61 12.40 12.79 -2.17
CA THR A 61 12.05 12.12 -0.90
C THR A 61 10.73 11.36 -1.03
N ALA A 62 9.72 11.98 -1.64
CA ALA A 62 8.42 11.35 -1.89
C ALA A 62 8.54 10.17 -2.87
N ILE A 63 9.32 10.32 -3.95
CA ILE A 63 9.63 9.27 -4.92
C ILE A 63 10.31 8.08 -4.22
N THR A 64 11.33 8.35 -3.41
CA THR A 64 12.05 7.31 -2.66
C THR A 64 11.10 6.51 -1.76
N ARG A 65 10.22 7.20 -1.02
CA ARG A 65 9.21 6.54 -0.18
C ARG A 65 8.21 5.74 -1.01
N SER A 66 7.77 6.25 -2.15
CA SER A 66 6.88 5.51 -3.06
C SER A 66 7.54 4.26 -3.61
N ILE A 67 8.83 4.33 -3.97
CA ILE A 67 9.58 3.16 -4.44
C ILE A 67 9.67 2.12 -3.34
N ASP A 68 10.03 2.50 -2.10
CA ASP A 68 10.11 1.58 -0.97
C ASP A 68 8.76 0.88 -0.70
N SER A 69 7.66 1.63 -0.72
CA SER A 69 6.31 1.07 -0.56
C SER A 69 5.97 0.06 -1.65
N ARG A 70 6.31 0.36 -2.91
CA ARG A 70 6.07 -0.55 -4.05
C ARG A 70 6.94 -1.80 -3.97
N LEU A 71 8.20 -1.70 -3.57
CA LEU A 71 9.08 -2.85 -3.38
C LEU A 71 8.49 -3.83 -2.35
N ARG A 72 8.07 -3.33 -1.18
CA ARG A 72 7.41 -4.15 -0.15
C ARG A 72 6.10 -4.76 -0.65
N GLN A 73 5.35 -4.04 -1.49
CA GLN A 73 4.13 -4.58 -2.08
C GLN A 73 4.44 -5.71 -3.06
N ILE A 74 5.44 -5.55 -3.91
CA ILE A 74 5.88 -6.55 -4.87
C ILE A 74 6.43 -7.80 -4.17
N GLU A 75 7.20 -7.64 -3.08
CA GLU A 75 7.66 -8.76 -2.26
C GLU A 75 6.50 -9.63 -1.77
N ARG A 76 5.37 -9.01 -1.38
CA ARG A 76 4.14 -9.74 -1.02
C ARG A 76 3.50 -10.43 -2.22
N LEU A 77 3.50 -9.80 -3.39
CA LEU A 77 2.97 -10.42 -4.62
C LEU A 77 3.77 -11.66 -5.01
N TYR A 78 5.10 -11.64 -4.86
CA TYR A 78 5.96 -12.80 -5.13
C TYR A 78 5.71 -14.00 -4.20
N GLN A 79 5.06 -13.81 -3.05
CA GLN A 79 4.65 -14.92 -2.17
C GLN A 79 3.38 -15.61 -2.66
N THR A 80 2.71 -15.09 -3.69
CA THR A 80 1.51 -15.71 -4.26
C THR A 80 1.94 -16.77 -5.28
N PRO A 81 1.67 -18.07 -5.04
CA PRO A 81 2.02 -19.10 -6.00
C PRO A 81 1.15 -18.96 -7.24
N LEU A 82 1.80 -18.92 -8.41
CA LEU A 82 1.13 -18.98 -9.71
C LEU A 82 1.30 -20.38 -10.29
N THR A 83 0.22 -20.90 -10.84
CA THR A 83 0.17 -22.08 -11.69
C THR A 83 0.29 -21.68 -13.16
N ASN A 84 0.63 -22.63 -14.03
CA ASN A 84 0.67 -22.36 -15.48
C ASN A 84 -0.71 -22.00 -16.08
N ALA A 85 -1.80 -22.20 -15.33
CA ALA A 85 -3.15 -21.82 -15.73
C ALA A 85 -3.51 -20.37 -15.32
N ASP A 86 -2.67 -19.70 -14.53
CA ASP A 86 -2.90 -18.32 -14.12
C ASP A 86 -2.48 -17.37 -15.25
N GLU A 87 -3.40 -17.13 -16.17
CA GLU A 87 -3.24 -16.17 -17.26
C GLU A 87 -3.34 -14.72 -16.76
N PRO A 88 -2.76 -13.75 -17.49
CA PRO A 88 -3.00 -12.34 -17.23
C PRO A 88 -4.50 -12.00 -17.32
N ASP A 89 -4.98 -11.08 -16.49
CA ASP A 89 -6.37 -10.60 -16.49
C ASP A 89 -6.85 -10.09 -17.85
N PHE A 90 -5.90 -9.60 -18.67
CA PHE A 90 -6.15 -9.29 -20.08
C PHE A 90 -5.06 -9.88 -20.96
N VAL A 91 -5.49 -10.57 -22.01
CA VAL A 91 -4.62 -11.03 -23.10
C VAL A 91 -4.98 -10.20 -24.33
N TYR A 92 -3.99 -9.54 -24.91
CA TYR A 92 -4.17 -8.83 -26.17
C TYR A 92 -4.48 -9.84 -27.28
N SER A 93 -5.62 -9.67 -27.96
CA SER A 93 -5.96 -10.41 -29.17
C SER A 93 -6.08 -9.45 -30.35
N VAL A 94 -5.45 -9.82 -31.47
CA VAL A 94 -5.61 -9.09 -32.72
C VAL A 94 -6.99 -9.42 -33.28
N TYR A 95 -7.85 -8.41 -33.43
CA TYR A 95 -9.09 -8.57 -34.17
C TYR A 95 -8.78 -8.81 -35.65
N ARG A 96 -8.99 -10.05 -36.12
CA ARG A 96 -9.10 -10.36 -37.54
C ARG A 96 -10.60 -10.46 -37.81
N GLY A 97 -11.16 -9.56 -38.61
CA GLY A 97 -12.59 -9.56 -38.92
C GLY A 97 -13.07 -10.92 -39.43
N ALA A 98 -14.37 -11.18 -39.33
CA ALA A 98 -14.97 -12.36 -39.96
C ALA A 98 -14.76 -12.25 -41.47
N ASP A 99 -14.10 -13.23 -42.07
CA ASP A 99 -14.15 -13.47 -43.52
C ASP A 99 -15.59 -13.77 -43.96
#